data_AF-A0A260WIG7-F1
#
_entry.id   AF-A0A260WIG7-F1
#
_cell.length_a   1.000
_cell.length_b   1.000
_cell.length_c   1.000
_cell.angle_alpha   90.00
_cell.angle_beta   90.00
_cell.angle_gamma   90.00
#
_symmetry.space_group_name_H-M   'P 1'
#
loop_
_entity.id
_entity.type
_entity.pdbx_description
1 polymer ?
#
loop_
_entity_poly.entity_id
_entity_poly.type
_entity_poly.pdbx_seq_one_letter_code
_entity_poly.pdbx_strand_id
1 'polypeptide(L)'
;MDLLLDDASIDELEAHRLAFPGPDAHAALRLRALLDQRRQRSTELAALNDIAVRLTTARDDRVLLQEVVDQARRLLGVDLAYMGSVYDDEFVIEVTSGALTPNLIGIRLAQDEGLVGVIVRGASPSWTPDYQSEPAFRHITGADSAARSENMRGLLGVPLKVGDRVIGALFACKRQERDFADSEIALLSALAAHAAIAIENVRAIERLEVVNAELSARTAELEQTLQWDRTLTQVVLRGGGVGRLVREVATLSGRPAFFLTDASSVPESLEERVVPVEILFGQCRDGADIVADDFVIAHRVAAAGEFLGVLISVGPDDQQTRLLLDRAVPAIALSLAEERAAAEAARRAQDAFLVDLLSHPASTTDDERRQLRLAGLSPGASYCIAVAQGMVSRTEIGRSEFPVGTVVAEHGSRVLVAVPAQESAVVRPMFTTGATVGISEPARGAVALAAAYREAQQTVDVLITLGRDGEVSSARGLGIYRILLSHMAREHLDELTEEQLGPLMAEQSKRGVPLLESLSVYLAHGRHHSATAASLGVHVNTLYQRLDAIDRLIGSQWRDPDKALDLQVLMRLRRSADLLGK
;
A
#
# COMPACT_ATOMS: atom_id res chain seq x y z
N MET A 1 -59.00 29.26 -73.17
CA MET A 1 -58.77 29.93 -71.86
C MET A 1 -59.70 29.36 -70.81
N ASP A 2 -61.01 29.30 -71.06
CA ASP A 2 -61.98 28.74 -70.10
C ASP A 2 -61.68 27.28 -69.70
N LEU A 3 -61.31 26.41 -70.65
CA LEU A 3 -60.90 25.03 -70.36
C LEU A 3 -59.66 24.90 -69.45
N LEU A 4 -58.75 25.88 -69.46
CA LEU A 4 -57.59 25.89 -68.55
C LEU A 4 -57.95 26.40 -67.15
N LEU A 5 -58.98 27.24 -67.04
CA LEU A 5 -59.47 27.79 -65.77
C LEU A 5 -60.36 26.78 -65.02
N ASP A 6 -61.05 25.88 -65.74
CA ASP A 6 -61.87 24.80 -65.19
C ASP A 6 -61.08 23.51 -64.88
N ASP A 7 -59.75 23.58 -64.83
CA ASP A 7 -58.86 22.47 -64.44
C ASP A 7 -58.96 21.22 -65.35
N ALA A 8 -59.37 21.38 -66.61
CA ALA A 8 -59.57 20.29 -67.57
C ALA A 8 -58.33 19.38 -67.72
N SER A 9 -58.59 18.08 -67.88
CA SER A 9 -57.59 17.04 -68.03
C SER A 9 -56.82 17.14 -69.35
N ILE A 10 -55.64 16.50 -69.42
CA ILE A 10 -54.84 16.42 -70.65
C ILE A 10 -55.67 15.79 -71.79
N ASP A 11 -56.47 14.76 -71.47
CA ASP A 11 -57.33 14.06 -72.44
C ASP A 11 -58.43 14.98 -72.98
N GLU A 12 -59.03 15.83 -72.14
CA GLU A 12 -60.05 16.82 -72.54
C GLU A 12 -59.44 17.94 -73.39
N LEU A 13 -58.24 18.42 -73.03
CA LEU A 13 -57.50 19.42 -73.80
C LEU A 13 -56.99 18.85 -75.13
N GLU A 14 -56.67 17.55 -75.19
CA GLU A 14 -56.24 16.87 -76.40
C GLU A 14 -57.42 16.57 -77.35
N ALA A 15 -58.57 16.16 -76.80
CA ALA A 15 -59.83 16.07 -77.54
C ALA A 15 -60.25 17.43 -78.12
N HIS A 16 -60.07 18.52 -77.35
CA HIS A 16 -60.33 19.88 -77.84
C HIS A 16 -59.35 20.32 -78.93
N ARG A 17 -58.06 19.97 -78.82
CA ARG A 17 -57.04 20.23 -79.86
C ARG A 17 -57.38 19.53 -81.18
N LEU A 18 -57.87 18.29 -81.12
CA LEU A 18 -58.29 17.52 -82.30
C LEU A 18 -59.49 18.15 -83.00
N ALA A 19 -60.42 18.75 -82.23
CA ALA A 19 -61.59 19.43 -82.76
C ALA A 19 -61.29 20.83 -83.34
N PHE A 20 -60.34 21.57 -82.77
CA PHE A 20 -59.98 22.93 -83.18
C PHE A 20 -58.45 23.14 -83.20
N PRO A 21 -57.75 22.70 -84.27
CA PRO A 21 -56.30 22.79 -84.35
C PRO A 21 -55.82 24.25 -84.50
N GLY A 22 -55.05 24.73 -83.54
CA GLY A 22 -54.45 26.06 -83.56
C GLY A 22 -53.24 26.20 -82.62
N PRO A 23 -52.46 27.29 -82.73
CA PRO A 23 -51.29 27.54 -81.89
C PRO A 23 -51.65 27.65 -80.39
N ASP A 24 -52.82 28.19 -80.08
CA ASP A 24 -53.28 28.39 -78.69
C ASP A 24 -53.63 27.06 -77.98
N ALA A 25 -54.14 26.06 -78.70
CA ALA A 25 -54.41 24.73 -78.14
C ALA A 25 -53.12 23.97 -77.79
N HIS A 26 -52.07 24.13 -78.60
CA HIS A 26 -50.75 23.55 -78.30
C HIS A 26 -50.10 24.24 -77.09
N ALA A 27 -50.23 25.56 -76.99
CA ALA A 27 -49.75 26.31 -75.82
C ALA A 27 -50.47 25.88 -74.53
N ALA A 28 -51.79 25.64 -74.59
CA ALA A 28 -52.59 25.18 -73.45
C ALA A 28 -52.17 23.79 -72.94
N LEU A 29 -52.00 22.80 -73.82
CA LEU A 29 -51.49 21.48 -73.44
C LEU A 29 -50.08 21.53 -72.85
N ARG A 30 -49.20 22.37 -73.44
CA ARG A 30 -47.83 22.54 -72.94
C ARG A 30 -47.81 23.17 -71.54
N LEU A 31 -48.69 24.14 -71.28
CA LEU A 31 -48.84 24.75 -69.96
C LEU A 31 -49.41 23.77 -68.93
N ARG A 32 -50.42 22.97 -69.30
CA ARG A 32 -51.00 21.96 -68.40
C ARG A 32 -49.99 20.87 -68.02
N ALA A 33 -49.28 20.32 -69.01
CA ALA A 33 -48.22 19.35 -68.76
C ALA A 33 -47.12 19.91 -67.83
N LEU A 34 -46.77 21.19 -67.96
CA LEU A 34 -45.76 21.84 -67.12
C LEU A 34 -46.27 22.11 -65.70
N LEU A 35 -47.56 22.43 -65.53
CA LEU A 35 -48.21 22.58 -64.23
C LEU A 35 -48.37 21.24 -63.50
N ASP A 36 -48.78 20.18 -64.20
CA ASP A 36 -48.89 18.83 -63.63
C ASP A 36 -47.50 18.31 -63.22
N GLN A 37 -46.47 18.54 -64.05
CA GLN A 37 -45.09 18.23 -63.69
C GLN A 37 -44.61 19.00 -62.45
N ARG A 38 -44.95 20.29 -62.31
CA ARG A 38 -44.62 21.09 -61.11
C ARG A 38 -45.38 20.63 -59.87
N ARG A 39 -46.67 20.31 -59.99
CA ARG A 39 -47.49 19.78 -58.89
C ARG A 39 -46.92 18.45 -58.41
N GLN A 40 -46.62 17.54 -59.33
CA GLN A 40 -46.03 16.24 -58.99
C GLN A 40 -44.69 16.38 -58.26
N ARG A 41 -43.79 17.25 -58.76
CA ARG A 41 -42.51 17.53 -58.11
C ARG A 41 -42.66 18.18 -56.73
N SER A 42 -43.67 19.02 -56.54
CA SER A 42 -43.98 19.61 -55.23
C SER A 42 -44.50 18.57 -54.23
N THR A 43 -45.35 17.64 -54.68
CA THR A 43 -45.87 16.56 -53.83
C THR A 43 -44.76 15.57 -53.44
N GLU A 44 -43.86 15.23 -54.36
CA GLU A 44 -42.69 14.39 -54.09
C GLU A 44 -41.75 15.03 -53.07
N LEU A 45 -41.45 16.33 -53.21
CA LEU A 45 -40.63 17.07 -52.25
C LEU A 45 -41.28 17.20 -50.87
N ALA A 46 -42.59 17.41 -50.81
CA ALA A 46 -43.33 17.46 -49.55
C ALA A 46 -43.30 16.10 -48.82
N ALA A 47 -43.48 15.00 -49.56
CA ALA A 47 -43.38 13.65 -49.03
C ALA A 47 -41.96 13.35 -48.50
N LEU A 48 -40.92 13.71 -49.27
CA LEU A 48 -39.53 13.55 -48.84
C LEU A 48 -39.20 14.34 -47.57
N ASN A 49 -39.67 15.58 -47.47
CA ASN A 49 -39.41 16.42 -46.30
C ASN A 49 -40.14 15.90 -45.04
N ASP A 50 -41.39 15.46 -45.19
CA ASP A 50 -42.16 14.85 -44.10
C ASP A 50 -41.54 13.51 -43.62
N ILE A 51 -40.90 12.78 -44.54
CA ILE A 51 -40.11 11.60 -44.19
C ILE A 51 -38.81 12.00 -43.49
N ALA A 52 -38.06 12.97 -44.02
CA ALA A 52 -36.83 13.45 -43.39
C ALA A 52 -37.07 13.90 -41.94
N VAL A 53 -38.13 14.66 -41.68
CA VAL A 53 -38.52 15.07 -40.33
C VAL A 53 -38.78 13.87 -39.42
N ARG A 54 -39.57 12.88 -39.87
CA ARG A 54 -39.86 11.66 -39.09
C ARG A 54 -38.61 10.84 -38.79
N LEU A 55 -37.71 10.72 -39.76
CA LEU A 55 -36.44 10.00 -39.59
C LEU A 55 -35.54 10.70 -38.56
N THR A 56 -35.53 12.03 -38.49
CA THR A 56 -34.71 12.77 -37.50
C THR A 56 -35.20 12.66 -36.05
N THR A 57 -36.45 12.28 -35.83
CA THR A 57 -37.04 12.14 -34.48
C THR A 57 -36.90 10.73 -33.89
N ALA A 58 -36.49 9.76 -34.69
CA ALA A 58 -36.31 8.39 -34.22
C ALA A 58 -35.14 8.32 -33.23
N ARG A 59 -35.31 7.53 -32.17
CA ARG A 59 -34.28 7.28 -31.15
C ARG A 59 -33.80 5.83 -31.11
N ASP A 60 -34.45 4.96 -31.86
CA ASP A 60 -34.20 3.51 -31.87
C ASP A 60 -33.78 3.12 -33.29
N ASP A 61 -32.58 2.52 -33.41
CA ASP A 61 -32.00 2.17 -34.71
C ASP A 61 -32.91 1.20 -35.47
N ARG A 62 -33.48 0.19 -34.81
CA ARG A 62 -34.34 -0.81 -35.48
C ARG A 62 -35.64 -0.20 -35.98
N VAL A 63 -36.27 0.64 -35.17
CA VAL A 63 -37.52 1.32 -35.56
C VAL A 63 -37.25 2.26 -36.75
N LEU A 64 -36.12 2.98 -36.72
CA LEU A 64 -35.69 3.85 -37.80
C LEU A 64 -35.46 3.08 -39.10
N LEU A 65 -34.65 2.01 -39.06
CA LEU A 65 -34.35 1.18 -40.23
C LEU A 65 -35.63 0.62 -40.86
N GLN A 66 -36.57 0.12 -40.05
CA GLN A 66 -37.86 -0.41 -40.52
C GLN A 66 -38.71 0.67 -41.20
N GLU A 67 -38.79 1.87 -40.61
CA GLU A 67 -39.55 2.98 -41.21
C GLU A 67 -38.95 3.38 -42.57
N VAL A 68 -37.62 3.39 -42.72
CA VAL A 68 -36.97 3.72 -43.99
C VAL A 68 -37.36 2.73 -45.10
N VAL A 69 -37.28 1.42 -44.85
CA VAL A 69 -37.65 0.43 -45.89
C VAL A 69 -39.14 0.44 -46.19
N ASP A 70 -39.98 0.69 -45.19
CA ASP A 70 -41.43 0.85 -45.39
C ASP A 70 -41.75 2.06 -46.25
N GLN A 71 -41.06 3.18 -46.05
CA GLN A 71 -41.19 4.37 -46.88
C GLN A 71 -40.65 4.16 -48.28
N ALA A 72 -39.49 3.51 -48.44
CA ALA A 72 -38.92 3.17 -49.75
C ALA A 72 -39.90 2.32 -50.57
N ARG A 73 -40.54 1.33 -49.94
CA ARG A 73 -41.53 0.47 -50.58
C ARG A 73 -42.76 1.27 -51.05
N ARG A 74 -43.28 2.15 -50.20
CA ARG A 74 -44.45 3.00 -50.49
C ARG A 74 -44.16 4.02 -51.59
N LEU A 75 -43.04 4.73 -51.50
CA LEU A 75 -42.66 5.81 -52.42
C LEU A 75 -42.45 5.33 -53.85
N LEU A 76 -41.76 4.18 -54.04
CA LEU A 76 -41.48 3.65 -55.37
C LEU A 76 -42.54 2.65 -55.87
N GLY A 77 -43.53 2.33 -55.04
CA GLY A 77 -44.58 1.34 -55.35
C GLY A 77 -44.00 -0.03 -55.70
N VAL A 78 -42.95 -0.47 -55.00
CA VAL A 78 -42.24 -1.73 -55.23
C VAL A 78 -42.79 -2.87 -54.36
N ASP A 79 -42.46 -4.11 -54.71
CA ASP A 79 -43.01 -5.29 -54.01
C ASP A 79 -42.22 -5.61 -52.75
N LEU A 80 -40.91 -5.31 -52.77
CA LEU A 80 -39.96 -5.53 -51.71
C LEU A 80 -39.01 -4.33 -51.61
N ALA A 81 -38.74 -3.87 -50.39
CA ALA A 81 -37.62 -3.00 -50.09
C ALA A 81 -36.78 -3.64 -48.97
N TYR A 82 -35.47 -3.49 -49.03
CA TYR A 82 -34.59 -4.00 -47.97
C TYR A 82 -33.37 -3.11 -47.82
N MET A 83 -32.75 -3.20 -46.65
CA MET A 83 -31.63 -2.37 -46.25
C MET A 83 -30.65 -3.19 -45.46
N GLY A 84 -29.38 -2.84 -45.60
CA GLY A 84 -28.31 -3.43 -44.81
C GLY A 84 -27.21 -2.44 -44.51
N SER A 85 -26.45 -2.77 -43.48
CA SER A 85 -25.26 -2.04 -43.05
C SER A 85 -24.00 -2.78 -43.50
N VAL A 86 -22.94 -2.01 -43.74
CA VAL A 86 -21.62 -2.55 -44.05
C VAL A 86 -20.82 -2.70 -42.75
N TYR A 87 -20.39 -3.92 -42.45
CA TYR A 87 -19.53 -4.27 -41.32
C TYR A 87 -18.22 -4.87 -41.84
N ASP A 88 -17.10 -4.20 -41.59
CA ASP A 88 -15.76 -4.59 -42.07
C ASP A 88 -15.72 -4.86 -43.59
N ASP A 89 -15.78 -6.13 -44.01
CA ASP A 89 -15.74 -6.61 -45.41
C ASP A 89 -17.07 -7.23 -45.91
N GLU A 90 -18.13 -7.17 -45.11
CA GLU A 90 -19.42 -7.81 -45.41
C GLU A 90 -20.58 -6.80 -45.34
N PHE A 91 -21.59 -7.05 -46.17
CA PHE A 91 -22.87 -6.37 -46.12
C PHE A 91 -23.90 -7.29 -45.46
N VAL A 92 -24.58 -6.81 -44.43
CA VAL A 92 -25.57 -7.60 -43.70
C VAL A 92 -26.95 -6.98 -43.88
N ILE A 93 -27.91 -7.76 -44.37
CA ILE A 93 -29.30 -7.30 -44.48
C ILE A 93 -29.90 -7.23 -43.07
N GLU A 94 -30.29 -6.05 -42.63
CA GLU A 94 -30.79 -5.81 -41.27
C GLU A 94 -32.31 -5.78 -41.22
N VAL A 95 -32.94 -5.26 -42.29
CA VAL A 95 -34.38 -5.01 -42.29
C VAL A 95 -34.97 -5.13 -43.69
N THR A 96 -36.24 -5.52 -43.75
CA THR A 96 -36.97 -5.73 -44.99
C THR A 96 -38.41 -5.25 -44.86
N SER A 97 -39.02 -4.92 -45.99
CA SER A 97 -40.44 -4.61 -46.10
C SER A 97 -41.01 -5.29 -47.34
N GLY A 98 -41.95 -6.21 -47.16
CA GLY A 98 -42.60 -6.92 -48.28
C GLY A 98 -41.94 -8.24 -48.71
N ALA A 99 -41.03 -8.75 -47.89
CA ALA A 99 -40.41 -10.07 -48.10
C ALA A 99 -41.47 -11.18 -48.02
N LEU A 100 -41.39 -12.17 -48.92
CA LEU A 100 -42.20 -13.39 -48.87
C LEU A 100 -41.62 -14.42 -47.91
N THR A 101 -40.31 -14.33 -47.67
CA THR A 101 -39.57 -15.27 -46.82
C THR A 101 -38.91 -14.54 -45.65
N PRO A 102 -38.93 -15.11 -44.44
CA PRO A 102 -38.26 -14.51 -43.28
C PRO A 102 -36.73 -14.62 -43.36
N ASN A 103 -36.21 -15.42 -44.31
CA ASN A 103 -34.79 -15.77 -44.40
C ASN A 103 -33.92 -14.66 -45.00
N LEU A 104 -34.51 -13.57 -45.48
CA LEU A 104 -33.77 -12.46 -46.10
C LEU A 104 -32.99 -11.63 -45.06
N ILE A 105 -33.50 -11.52 -43.83
CA ILE A 105 -32.83 -10.80 -42.74
C ILE A 105 -31.68 -11.63 -42.19
N GLY A 106 -30.52 -11.00 -41.96
CA GLY A 106 -29.32 -11.63 -41.42
C GLY A 106 -28.41 -12.29 -42.46
N ILE A 107 -28.80 -12.31 -43.74
CA ILE A 107 -27.91 -12.74 -44.83
C ILE A 107 -26.70 -11.81 -44.87
N ARG A 108 -25.51 -12.42 -44.89
CA ARG A 108 -24.22 -11.74 -45.03
C ARG A 108 -23.72 -11.95 -46.45
N LEU A 109 -23.41 -10.85 -47.14
CA LEU A 109 -22.93 -10.82 -48.52
C LEU A 109 -21.53 -10.24 -48.54
N ALA A 110 -20.65 -10.78 -49.38
CA ALA A 110 -19.35 -10.16 -49.58
C ALA A 110 -19.51 -8.78 -50.24
N GLN A 111 -18.68 -7.81 -49.89
CA GLN A 111 -18.74 -6.45 -50.48
C GLN A 111 -18.47 -6.40 -51.99
N ASP A 112 -18.06 -7.50 -52.63
CA ASP A 112 -17.86 -7.59 -54.06
C ASP A 112 -18.97 -8.32 -54.83
N GLU A 113 -19.98 -8.83 -54.12
CA GLU A 113 -21.03 -9.69 -54.63
C GLU A 113 -22.25 -8.90 -55.14
N GLY A 114 -22.79 -9.33 -56.28
CA GLY A 114 -24.03 -8.81 -56.83
C GLY A 114 -24.07 -7.30 -57.09
N LEU A 115 -25.28 -6.74 -57.02
CA LEU A 115 -25.53 -5.30 -57.14
C LEU A 115 -25.00 -4.53 -55.91
N VAL A 116 -25.00 -5.16 -54.73
CA VAL A 116 -24.46 -4.59 -53.49
C VAL A 116 -23.01 -4.16 -53.69
N GLY A 117 -22.18 -5.02 -54.27
CA GLY A 117 -20.77 -4.69 -54.45
C GLY A 117 -20.49 -3.61 -55.49
N VAL A 118 -21.40 -3.38 -56.45
CA VAL A 118 -21.30 -2.23 -57.38
C VAL A 118 -21.61 -0.93 -56.63
N ILE A 119 -22.65 -0.92 -55.80
CA ILE A 119 -23.09 0.26 -55.06
C ILE A 119 -22.11 0.64 -53.95
N VAL A 120 -21.65 -0.34 -53.16
CA VAL A 120 -20.75 -0.09 -52.02
C VAL A 120 -19.39 0.43 -52.51
N ARG A 121 -18.81 -0.16 -53.57
CA ARG A 121 -17.53 0.31 -54.15
C ARG A 121 -17.68 1.59 -54.98
N GLY A 122 -18.74 1.68 -55.77
CA GLY A 122 -18.97 2.82 -56.67
C GLY A 122 -19.51 4.05 -55.93
N ALA A 123 -19.98 3.89 -54.70
CA ALA A 123 -20.62 4.93 -53.88
C ALA A 123 -21.67 5.75 -54.66
N SER A 124 -22.37 5.05 -55.58
CA SER A 124 -23.29 5.61 -56.58
C SER A 124 -24.50 4.67 -56.76
N PRO A 125 -25.69 5.20 -57.09
CA PRO A 125 -26.86 4.38 -57.44
C PRO A 125 -26.59 3.44 -58.61
N SER A 126 -27.18 2.25 -58.59
CA SER A 126 -27.15 1.30 -59.69
C SER A 126 -28.44 0.48 -59.74
N TRP A 127 -28.87 0.10 -60.94
CA TRP A 127 -30.08 -0.70 -61.14
C TRP A 127 -29.97 -1.63 -62.35
N THR A 128 -30.85 -2.62 -62.40
CA THR A 128 -31.02 -3.53 -63.54
C THR A 128 -32.51 -3.85 -63.74
N PRO A 129 -32.99 -3.99 -64.99
CA PRO A 129 -34.35 -4.43 -65.26
C PRO A 129 -34.58 -5.89 -64.86
N ASP A 130 -33.52 -6.71 -64.84
CA ASP A 130 -33.60 -8.10 -64.42
C ASP A 130 -32.30 -8.60 -63.78
N TYR A 131 -32.27 -8.60 -62.45
CA TYR A 131 -31.14 -9.03 -61.66
C TYR A 131 -30.71 -10.49 -61.91
N GLN A 132 -31.65 -11.40 -62.20
CA GLN A 132 -31.30 -12.81 -62.38
C GLN A 132 -30.60 -13.11 -63.72
N SER A 133 -30.71 -12.20 -64.70
CA SER A 133 -30.14 -12.37 -66.03
C SER A 133 -29.04 -11.35 -66.36
N GLU A 134 -28.60 -10.55 -65.40
CA GLU A 134 -27.65 -9.44 -65.61
C GLU A 134 -26.18 -9.91 -65.59
N PRO A 135 -25.49 -10.00 -66.73
CA PRO A 135 -24.11 -10.49 -66.78
C PRO A 135 -23.08 -9.53 -66.15
N ALA A 136 -23.45 -8.27 -65.92
CA ALA A 136 -22.57 -7.27 -65.33
C ALA A 136 -22.30 -7.50 -63.83
N PHE A 137 -23.09 -8.34 -63.15
CA PHE A 137 -22.98 -8.55 -61.70
C PHE A 137 -22.33 -9.88 -61.35
N ARG A 138 -21.58 -9.87 -60.23
CA ARG A 138 -20.90 -11.06 -59.73
C ARG A 138 -21.88 -11.91 -58.92
N HIS A 139 -22.48 -12.87 -59.61
CA HIS A 139 -23.42 -13.87 -59.10
C HIS A 139 -22.69 -14.92 -58.23
N ILE A 140 -22.55 -14.65 -56.93
CA ILE A 140 -22.06 -15.60 -55.92
C ILE A 140 -23.29 -16.07 -55.09
N THR A 141 -23.13 -17.21 -54.41
CA THR A 141 -24.22 -18.00 -53.83
C THR A 141 -25.16 -17.25 -52.87
N GLY A 142 -24.70 -16.25 -52.11
CA GLY A 142 -25.50 -15.62 -51.06
C GLY A 142 -26.58 -14.69 -51.63
N ALA A 143 -26.17 -13.77 -52.50
CA ALA A 143 -27.07 -12.79 -53.11
C ALA A 143 -28.05 -13.45 -54.08
N ASP A 144 -27.61 -14.46 -54.82
CA ASP A 144 -28.45 -15.16 -55.81
C ASP A 144 -29.50 -16.04 -55.16
N SER A 145 -29.15 -16.69 -54.04
CA SER A 145 -30.12 -17.47 -53.28
C SER A 145 -31.25 -16.59 -52.77
N ALA A 146 -30.91 -15.43 -52.21
CA ALA A 146 -31.87 -14.43 -51.75
C ALA A 146 -32.72 -13.88 -52.92
N ALA A 147 -32.09 -13.58 -54.05
CA ALA A 147 -32.77 -13.08 -55.24
C ALA A 147 -33.78 -14.10 -55.78
N ARG A 148 -33.43 -15.39 -55.84
CA ARG A 148 -34.34 -16.45 -56.31
C ARG A 148 -35.49 -16.69 -55.33
N SER A 149 -35.24 -16.70 -54.03
CA SER A 149 -36.30 -16.96 -53.03
C SER A 149 -37.36 -15.86 -52.99
N GLU A 150 -36.99 -14.62 -53.27
CA GLU A 150 -37.90 -13.47 -53.31
C GLU A 150 -38.42 -13.14 -54.72
N ASN A 151 -37.97 -13.90 -55.73
CA ASN A 151 -38.16 -13.64 -57.16
C ASN A 151 -37.79 -12.20 -57.55
N MET A 152 -36.61 -11.73 -57.12
CA MET A 152 -36.12 -10.40 -57.45
C MET A 152 -35.79 -10.34 -58.95
N ARG A 153 -36.48 -9.46 -59.69
CA ARG A 153 -36.27 -9.19 -61.12
C ARG A 153 -35.72 -7.76 -61.26
N GLY A 154 -36.59 -6.76 -61.41
CA GLY A 154 -36.17 -5.36 -61.41
C GLY A 154 -35.62 -4.94 -60.05
N LEU A 155 -34.36 -4.53 -60.00
CA LEU A 155 -33.68 -4.18 -58.75
C LEU A 155 -32.94 -2.84 -58.89
N LEU A 156 -33.28 -1.91 -58.01
CA LEU A 156 -32.60 -0.63 -57.83
C LEU A 156 -31.97 -0.61 -56.44
N GLY A 157 -30.71 -0.18 -56.36
CA GLY A 157 -30.05 0.07 -55.09
C GLY A 157 -29.32 1.40 -55.07
N VAL A 158 -29.31 2.01 -53.88
CA VAL A 158 -28.63 3.28 -53.61
C VAL A 158 -27.78 3.16 -52.35
N PRO A 159 -26.63 3.85 -52.28
CA PRO A 159 -25.76 3.80 -51.12
C PRO A 159 -26.31 4.68 -49.99
N LEU A 160 -26.18 4.21 -48.75
CA LEU A 160 -26.35 5.04 -47.55
C LEU A 160 -24.99 5.69 -47.27
N LYS A 161 -24.88 7.01 -47.49
CA LYS A 161 -23.60 7.74 -47.41
C LYS A 161 -23.61 8.79 -46.30
N VAL A 162 -22.50 8.83 -45.55
CA VAL A 162 -22.20 9.91 -44.61
C VAL A 162 -20.83 10.47 -44.97
N GLY A 163 -20.81 11.69 -45.50
CA GLY A 163 -19.62 12.23 -46.17
C GLY A 163 -19.21 11.35 -47.35
N ASP A 164 -17.93 10.92 -47.35
CA ASP A 164 -17.37 10.04 -48.39
C ASP A 164 -17.50 8.54 -48.07
N ARG A 165 -17.99 8.18 -46.88
CA ARG A 165 -18.10 6.78 -46.43
C ARG A 165 -19.49 6.21 -46.74
N VAL A 166 -19.52 5.01 -47.33
CA VAL A 166 -20.74 4.20 -47.47
C VAL A 166 -20.92 3.38 -46.19
N ILE A 167 -22.00 3.63 -45.46
CA ILE A 167 -22.33 2.91 -44.21
C ILE A 167 -23.29 1.72 -44.45
N GLY A 168 -23.88 1.65 -45.64
CA GLY A 168 -24.88 0.66 -45.99
C GLY A 168 -25.46 0.90 -47.38
N ALA A 169 -26.54 0.19 -47.71
CA ALA A 169 -27.26 0.37 -48.96
C ALA A 169 -28.75 0.06 -48.77
N LEU A 170 -29.58 0.76 -49.53
CA LEU A 170 -31.03 0.63 -49.56
C LEU A 170 -31.46 0.16 -50.94
N PHE A 171 -32.31 -0.85 -50.98
CA PHE A 171 -32.75 -1.53 -52.20
C PHE A 171 -34.26 -1.49 -52.34
N ALA A 172 -34.70 -1.33 -53.59
CA ALA A 172 -36.09 -1.36 -54.03
C ALA A 172 -36.22 -2.39 -55.15
N CYS A 173 -37.15 -3.33 -54.99
CA CYS A 173 -37.23 -4.54 -55.79
C CYS A 173 -38.64 -4.81 -56.30
N LYS A 174 -38.75 -5.12 -57.60
CA LYS A 174 -39.93 -5.68 -58.24
C LYS A 174 -39.74 -7.16 -58.56
N ARG A 175 -40.84 -7.91 -58.51
CA ARG A 175 -40.87 -9.34 -58.91
C ARG A 175 -41.09 -9.55 -60.41
N GLN A 176 -41.03 -8.48 -61.18
CA GLN A 176 -41.16 -8.43 -62.62
C GLN A 176 -40.07 -7.52 -63.18
N GLU A 177 -39.80 -7.62 -64.48
CA GLU A 177 -38.88 -6.69 -65.15
C GLU A 177 -39.38 -5.25 -64.98
N ARG A 178 -38.47 -4.33 -64.63
CA ARG A 178 -38.81 -2.92 -64.46
C ARG A 178 -37.61 -2.03 -64.77
N ASP A 179 -37.82 -1.09 -65.68
CA ASP A 179 -36.94 0.05 -65.82
C ASP A 179 -37.22 1.09 -64.72
N PHE A 180 -36.16 1.62 -64.13
CA PHE A 180 -36.27 2.68 -63.11
C PHE A 180 -35.94 4.03 -63.76
N ALA A 181 -36.88 4.98 -63.68
CA ALA A 181 -36.67 6.31 -64.22
C ALA A 181 -35.72 7.15 -63.35
N ASP A 182 -35.05 8.15 -63.92
CA ASP A 182 -34.13 9.04 -63.20
C ASP A 182 -34.79 9.71 -61.98
N SER A 183 -36.09 10.01 -62.05
CA SER A 183 -36.86 10.56 -60.92
C SER A 183 -36.98 9.57 -59.76
N GLU A 184 -37.11 8.27 -60.04
CA GLU A 184 -37.23 7.22 -59.02
C GLU A 184 -35.88 6.95 -58.36
N ILE A 185 -34.81 6.94 -59.16
CA ILE A 185 -33.42 6.85 -58.67
C ILE A 185 -33.12 8.04 -57.75
N ALA A 186 -33.49 9.26 -58.17
CA ALA A 186 -33.32 10.47 -57.37
C ALA A 186 -34.14 10.42 -56.07
N LEU A 187 -35.38 9.92 -56.12
CA LEU A 187 -36.26 9.80 -54.94
C LEU A 187 -35.69 8.83 -53.91
N LEU A 188 -35.27 7.63 -54.34
CA LEU A 188 -34.66 6.64 -53.45
C LEU A 188 -33.32 7.13 -52.91
N SER A 189 -32.51 7.81 -53.73
CA SER A 189 -31.23 8.40 -53.32
C SER A 189 -31.43 9.49 -52.27
N ALA A 190 -32.45 10.34 -52.40
CA ALA A 190 -32.78 11.36 -51.42
C ALA A 190 -33.21 10.74 -50.09
N LEU A 191 -34.06 9.71 -50.12
CA LEU A 191 -34.45 8.97 -48.93
C LEU A 191 -33.23 8.32 -48.25
N ALA A 192 -32.36 7.69 -49.03
CA ALA A 192 -31.13 7.07 -48.53
C ALA A 192 -30.17 8.08 -47.90
N ALA A 193 -30.04 9.28 -48.47
CA ALA A 193 -29.24 10.35 -47.89
C ALA A 193 -29.78 10.80 -46.53
N HIS A 194 -31.10 10.99 -46.39
CA HIS A 194 -31.72 11.34 -45.11
C HIS A 194 -31.62 10.20 -44.09
N ALA A 195 -31.85 8.96 -44.52
CA ALA A 195 -31.73 7.77 -43.69
C ALA A 195 -30.29 7.59 -43.18
N ALA A 196 -29.27 7.77 -44.03
CA ALA A 196 -27.89 7.61 -43.63
C ALA A 196 -27.49 8.57 -42.50
N ILE A 197 -27.93 9.83 -42.58
CA ILE A 197 -27.69 10.84 -41.53
C ILE A 197 -28.42 10.45 -40.24
N ALA A 198 -29.69 10.04 -40.34
CA ALA A 198 -30.48 9.65 -39.18
C ALA A 198 -29.89 8.42 -38.46
N ILE A 199 -29.48 7.40 -39.22
CA ILE A 199 -28.86 6.17 -38.69
C ILE A 199 -27.56 6.49 -37.97
N GLU A 200 -26.68 7.30 -38.58
CA GLU A 200 -25.41 7.68 -37.93
C GLU A 200 -25.68 8.47 -36.64
N ASN A 201 -26.66 9.37 -36.63
CA ASN A 201 -27.02 10.13 -35.44
C ASN A 201 -27.53 9.24 -34.31
N VAL A 202 -28.44 8.30 -34.59
CA VAL A 202 -28.96 7.36 -33.58
C VAL A 202 -27.83 6.50 -33.03
N ARG A 203 -27.03 5.88 -33.91
CA ARG A 203 -25.87 5.06 -33.50
C ARG A 203 -24.80 5.85 -32.76
N ALA A 204 -24.63 7.14 -33.05
CA ALA A 204 -23.70 8.01 -32.31
C ALA A 204 -24.23 8.34 -30.91
N ILE A 205 -25.52 8.62 -30.76
CA ILE A 205 -26.16 8.87 -29.46
C ILE A 205 -26.07 7.62 -28.57
N GLU A 206 -26.41 6.44 -29.10
CA GLU A 206 -26.31 5.18 -28.35
C GLU A 206 -24.87 4.91 -27.88
N ARG A 207 -23.87 5.13 -28.75
CA ARG A 207 -22.44 5.02 -28.37
C ARG A 207 -22.07 6.00 -27.26
N LEU A 208 -22.53 7.24 -27.32
CA LEU A 208 -22.28 8.25 -26.29
C LEU A 208 -22.92 7.86 -24.95
N GLU A 209 -24.15 7.34 -24.95
CA GLU A 209 -24.83 6.89 -23.74
C GLU A 209 -24.11 5.73 -23.07
N VAL A 210 -23.66 4.73 -23.84
CA VAL A 210 -22.87 3.60 -23.33
C VAL A 210 -21.55 4.07 -22.72
N VAL A 211 -20.78 4.88 -23.44
CA VAL A 211 -19.49 5.40 -22.95
C VAL A 211 -19.69 6.29 -21.72
N ASN A 212 -20.74 7.12 -21.70
CA ASN A 212 -21.02 7.98 -20.55
C ASN A 212 -21.46 7.19 -19.31
N ALA A 213 -22.21 6.11 -19.49
CA ALA A 213 -22.58 5.21 -18.39
C ALA A 213 -21.33 4.51 -17.82
N GLU A 214 -20.42 4.04 -18.68
CA GLU A 214 -19.15 3.44 -18.26
C GLU A 214 -18.25 4.45 -17.53
N LEU A 215 -18.12 5.66 -18.07
CA LEU A 215 -17.36 6.74 -17.43
C LEU A 215 -17.95 7.10 -16.07
N SER A 216 -19.29 7.23 -15.98
CA SER A 216 -19.98 7.56 -14.73
C SER A 216 -19.75 6.50 -13.66
N ALA A 217 -19.79 5.22 -14.03
CA ALA A 217 -19.49 4.12 -13.11
C ALA A 217 -18.04 4.17 -12.61
N ARG A 218 -17.07 4.39 -13.51
CA ARG A 218 -15.65 4.53 -13.15
C ARG A 218 -15.39 5.76 -12.28
N THR A 219 -16.04 6.89 -12.56
CA THR A 219 -15.89 8.10 -11.73
C THR A 219 -16.45 7.88 -10.32
N ALA A 220 -17.59 7.19 -10.18
CA ALA A 220 -18.15 6.90 -8.86
C ALA A 220 -17.23 6.00 -8.02
N GLU A 221 -16.60 4.99 -8.62
CA GLU A 221 -15.62 4.13 -7.95
C GLU A 221 -14.38 4.90 -7.48
N LEU A 222 -13.86 5.79 -8.34
CA LEU A 222 -12.73 6.66 -8.00
C LEU A 222 -13.08 7.65 -6.88
N GLU A 223 -14.25 8.28 -6.95
CA GLU A 223 -14.73 9.20 -5.92
C GLU A 223 -14.87 8.50 -4.56
N GLN A 224 -15.41 7.29 -4.54
CA GLN A 224 -15.54 6.49 -3.33
C GLN A 224 -14.16 6.17 -2.73
N THR A 225 -13.20 5.76 -3.57
CA THR A 225 -11.84 5.45 -3.13
C THR A 225 -11.13 6.68 -2.57
N LEU A 226 -11.24 7.83 -3.24
CA LEU A 226 -10.66 9.10 -2.76
C LEU A 226 -11.31 9.59 -1.47
N GLN A 227 -12.61 9.34 -1.30
CA GLN A 227 -13.33 9.68 -0.08
C GLN A 227 -12.84 8.85 1.11
N TRP A 228 -12.58 7.55 0.91
CA TRP A 228 -11.96 6.70 1.93
C TRP A 228 -10.56 7.22 2.31
N ASP A 229 -9.70 7.48 1.32
CA ASP A 229 -8.35 8.02 1.55
C ASP A 229 -8.38 9.31 2.36
N ARG A 230 -9.26 10.26 2.01
CA ARG A 230 -9.42 11.52 2.76
C ARG A 230 -9.89 11.28 4.19
N THR A 231 -10.86 10.38 4.39
CA THR A 231 -11.42 10.09 5.72
C THR A 231 -10.35 9.48 6.63
N LEU A 232 -9.64 8.45 6.15
CA LEU A 232 -8.57 7.79 6.89
C LEU A 232 -7.41 8.75 7.16
N THR A 233 -6.98 9.52 6.17
CA THR A 233 -5.91 10.52 6.33
C THR A 233 -6.28 11.58 7.37
N GLN A 234 -7.52 12.07 7.39
CA GLN A 234 -7.97 13.03 8.40
C GLN A 234 -7.93 12.46 9.82
N VAL A 235 -8.21 11.17 9.99
CA VAL A 235 -8.08 10.51 11.31
C VAL A 235 -6.63 10.50 11.77
N VAL A 236 -5.69 10.13 10.88
CA VAL A 236 -4.25 10.14 11.19
C VAL A 236 -3.79 11.56 11.54
N LEU A 237 -4.07 12.56 10.69
CA LEU A 237 -3.65 13.95 10.92
C LEU A 237 -4.20 14.58 12.19
N ARG A 238 -5.35 14.10 12.69
CA ARG A 238 -5.95 14.55 13.95
C ARG A 238 -5.44 13.78 15.18
N GLY A 239 -4.49 12.85 15.01
CA GLY A 239 -4.01 11.98 16.08
C GLY A 239 -5.11 11.09 16.64
N GLY A 240 -6.03 10.61 15.79
CA GLY A 240 -7.17 9.79 16.22
C GLY A 240 -6.80 8.40 16.74
N GLY A 241 -5.57 7.95 16.46
CA GLY A 241 -5.06 6.63 16.85
C GLY A 241 -5.70 5.48 16.09
N VAL A 242 -5.15 4.28 16.32
CA VAL A 242 -5.59 3.05 15.64
C VAL A 242 -7.05 2.71 15.92
N GLY A 243 -7.51 2.85 17.16
CA GLY A 243 -8.89 2.53 17.52
C GLY A 243 -9.93 3.34 16.73
N ARG A 244 -9.63 4.61 16.41
CA ARG A 244 -10.51 5.43 15.56
C ARG A 244 -10.47 4.99 14.11
N LEU A 245 -9.28 4.68 13.58
CA LEU A 245 -9.13 4.16 12.21
C LEU A 245 -9.92 2.86 12.02
N VAL A 246 -9.78 1.90 12.94
CA VAL A 246 -10.51 0.63 12.88
C VAL A 246 -12.03 0.86 12.91
N ARG A 247 -12.51 1.79 13.75
CA ARG A 247 -13.92 2.15 13.79
C ARG A 247 -14.41 2.83 12.50
N GLU A 248 -13.61 3.69 11.88
CA GLU A 248 -13.94 4.26 10.58
C GLU A 248 -13.98 3.19 9.49
N VAL A 249 -13.03 2.25 9.48
CA VAL A 249 -13.05 1.10 8.56
C VAL A 249 -14.31 0.28 8.75
N ALA A 250 -14.71 0.01 9.99
CA ALA A 250 -15.94 -0.70 10.29
C ALA A 250 -17.19 0.06 9.79
N THR A 251 -17.20 1.39 9.95
CA THR A 251 -18.30 2.26 9.52
C THR A 251 -18.40 2.32 7.99
N LEU A 252 -17.26 2.47 7.30
CA LEU A 252 -17.18 2.59 5.84
C LEU A 252 -17.47 1.26 5.12
N SER A 253 -17.05 0.13 5.71
CA SER A 253 -17.38 -1.21 5.20
C SER A 253 -18.79 -1.68 5.59
N GLY A 254 -19.42 -1.04 6.59
CA GLY A 254 -20.67 -1.50 7.19
C GLY A 254 -20.53 -2.83 7.96
N ARG A 255 -19.31 -3.18 8.36
CA ARG A 255 -18.96 -4.50 8.91
C ARG A 255 -18.04 -4.38 10.13
N PRO A 256 -18.00 -5.38 11.03
CA PRO A 256 -17.04 -5.39 12.12
C PRO A 256 -15.60 -5.44 11.60
N ALA A 257 -14.74 -4.58 12.16
CA ALA A 257 -13.31 -4.58 11.93
C ALA A 257 -12.57 -4.52 13.27
N PHE A 258 -11.43 -5.21 13.35
CA PHE A 258 -10.62 -5.36 14.56
C PHE A 258 -9.14 -5.24 14.22
N PHE A 259 -8.34 -4.73 15.16
CA PHE A 259 -6.88 -4.69 15.02
C PHE A 259 -6.23 -5.41 16.19
N LEU A 260 -5.35 -6.37 15.87
CA LEU A 260 -4.66 -7.21 16.86
C LEU A 260 -3.16 -6.96 16.79
N THR A 261 -2.55 -6.67 17.94
CA THR A 261 -1.09 -6.57 18.11
C THR A 261 -0.46 -7.88 18.60
N ASP A 262 -1.26 -8.71 19.27
CA ASP A 262 -0.87 -10.02 19.77
C ASP A 262 -2.02 -11.03 19.60
N ALA A 263 -1.68 -12.32 19.68
CA ALA A 263 -2.64 -13.41 19.54
C ALA A 263 -3.44 -13.68 20.83
N SER A 264 -3.12 -13.02 21.95
CA SER A 264 -3.81 -13.18 23.24
C SER A 264 -4.94 -12.18 23.47
N SER A 265 -4.98 -11.10 22.70
CA SER A 265 -5.98 -10.04 22.79
C SER A 265 -7.15 -10.24 21.81
N VAL A 266 -7.65 -11.47 21.68
CA VAL A 266 -8.74 -11.78 20.74
C VAL A 266 -10.09 -11.33 21.34
N PRO A 267 -10.90 -10.54 20.63
CA PRO A 267 -12.26 -10.21 21.05
C PRO A 267 -13.17 -11.44 21.11
N GLU A 268 -14.05 -11.53 22.12
CA GLU A 268 -15.05 -12.63 22.27
C GLU A 268 -15.85 -12.88 20.98
N SER A 269 -16.17 -11.83 20.21
CA SER A 269 -16.89 -11.93 18.93
C SER A 269 -16.17 -12.73 17.83
N LEU A 270 -14.87 -12.98 18.01
CA LEU A 270 -14.01 -13.73 17.09
C LEU A 270 -13.60 -15.11 17.64
N GLU A 271 -13.93 -15.47 18.89
CA GLU A 271 -13.53 -16.74 19.52
C GLU A 271 -14.27 -17.97 18.96
N GLU A 272 -15.54 -17.83 18.58
CA GLU A 272 -16.39 -18.94 18.08
C GLU A 272 -16.26 -19.20 16.56
N ARG A 273 -15.18 -18.76 15.91
CA ARG A 273 -15.01 -18.85 14.45
C ARG A 273 -14.37 -20.16 13.99
N VAL A 274 -14.67 -20.56 12.75
CA VAL A 274 -14.28 -21.85 12.14
C VAL A 274 -12.75 -21.98 12.01
N VAL A 275 -12.04 -20.90 11.72
CA VAL A 275 -10.58 -20.84 11.81
C VAL A 275 -10.15 -20.09 13.08
N PRO A 276 -9.32 -20.70 13.95
CA PRO A 276 -8.76 -20.02 15.11
C PRO A 276 -7.96 -18.77 14.73
N VAL A 277 -8.28 -17.63 15.35
CA VAL A 277 -7.63 -16.32 15.11
C VAL A 277 -6.11 -16.39 15.34
N GLU A 278 -5.66 -17.24 16.26
CA GLU A 278 -4.25 -17.49 16.56
C GLU A 278 -3.48 -18.02 15.34
N ILE A 279 -4.10 -18.91 14.56
CA ILE A 279 -3.50 -19.48 13.34
C ILE A 279 -3.42 -18.40 12.26
N LEU A 280 -4.50 -17.63 12.07
CA LEU A 280 -4.53 -16.49 11.15
C LEU A 280 -3.45 -15.46 11.49
N PHE A 281 -3.32 -15.11 12.77
CA PHE A 281 -2.32 -14.16 13.24
C PHE A 281 -0.89 -14.65 12.96
N GLY A 282 -0.60 -15.93 13.25
CA GLY A 282 0.69 -16.54 12.98
C GLY A 282 1.07 -16.53 11.49
N GLN A 283 0.12 -16.90 10.63
CA GLN A 283 0.33 -16.91 9.19
C GLN A 283 0.51 -15.47 8.61
N CYS A 284 -0.26 -14.48 9.09
CA CYS A 284 -0.10 -13.08 8.67
C CYS A 284 1.24 -12.50 9.13
N ARG A 285 1.74 -12.93 10.30
CA ARG A 285 3.06 -12.55 10.78
C ARG A 285 4.17 -13.02 9.83
N ASP A 286 4.03 -14.23 9.29
CA ASP A 286 5.06 -14.92 8.49
C ASP A 286 5.06 -14.58 6.98
N GLY A 287 4.02 -13.90 6.45
CA GLY A 287 4.21 -13.12 5.22
C GLY A 287 3.12 -13.12 4.15
N ALA A 288 1.83 -13.24 4.48
CA ALA A 288 0.78 -12.92 3.51
C ALA A 288 -0.52 -12.42 4.18
N ASP A 289 -1.30 -11.67 3.40
CA ASP A 289 -2.72 -11.42 3.71
C ASP A 289 -3.50 -12.71 3.49
N ILE A 290 -4.50 -12.95 4.33
CA ILE A 290 -5.19 -14.24 4.40
C ILE A 290 -6.69 -14.01 4.34
N VAL A 291 -7.35 -14.80 3.49
CA VAL A 291 -8.80 -14.93 3.48
C VAL A 291 -9.13 -16.30 4.05
N ALA A 292 -9.84 -16.34 5.18
CA ALA A 292 -10.35 -17.56 5.79
C ALA A 292 -11.87 -17.66 5.62
N ASP A 293 -12.33 -18.82 5.14
CA ASP A 293 -13.73 -19.22 5.04
C ASP A 293 -14.66 -18.23 4.31
N ASP A 294 -14.16 -17.48 3.33
CA ASP A 294 -14.86 -16.44 2.55
C ASP A 294 -15.52 -15.32 3.38
N PHE A 295 -15.27 -15.27 4.69
CA PHE A 295 -15.97 -14.38 5.64
C PHE A 295 -15.05 -13.65 6.62
N VAL A 296 -13.76 -14.01 6.66
CA VAL A 296 -12.77 -13.34 7.49
C VAL A 296 -11.58 -12.97 6.63
N ILE A 297 -11.28 -11.68 6.54
CA ILE A 297 -10.14 -11.15 5.81
C ILE A 297 -9.16 -10.58 6.83
N ALA A 298 -7.94 -11.09 6.82
CA ALA A 298 -6.85 -10.66 7.67
C ALA A 298 -5.74 -10.03 6.83
N HIS A 299 -5.47 -8.75 7.05
CA HIS A 299 -4.37 -8.04 6.41
C HIS A 299 -3.23 -7.78 7.37
N ARG A 300 -2.01 -8.04 6.89
CA ARG A 300 -0.78 -7.77 7.61
C ARG A 300 -0.53 -6.27 7.65
N VAL A 301 -0.41 -5.71 8.85
CA VAL A 301 0.01 -4.32 9.05
C VAL A 301 1.49 -4.29 9.39
N ALA A 302 2.28 -3.66 8.53
CA ALA A 302 3.72 -3.54 8.70
C ALA A 302 4.21 -2.14 8.29
N ALA A 303 5.23 -1.65 8.98
CA ALA A 303 5.93 -0.42 8.61
C ALA A 303 7.43 -0.73 8.46
N ALA A 304 8.04 -0.28 7.37
CA ALA A 304 9.47 -0.50 7.08
C ALA A 304 9.92 -1.99 7.19
N GLY A 305 9.03 -2.94 6.88
CA GLY A 305 9.29 -4.38 6.96
C GLY A 305 9.01 -5.00 8.34
N GLU A 306 8.87 -4.19 9.40
CA GLU A 306 8.54 -4.65 10.74
C GLU A 306 7.03 -4.92 10.85
N PHE A 307 6.66 -6.10 11.37
CA PHE A 307 5.29 -6.47 11.64
C PHE A 307 4.75 -5.70 12.85
N LEU A 308 3.63 -5.01 12.68
CA LEU A 308 3.00 -4.20 13.72
C LEU A 308 1.70 -4.82 14.27
N GLY A 309 1.05 -5.68 13.48
CA GLY A 309 -0.18 -6.36 13.86
C GLY A 309 -0.98 -6.84 12.65
N VAL A 310 -2.23 -7.24 12.89
CA VAL A 310 -3.17 -7.73 11.87
C VAL A 310 -4.47 -6.93 11.95
N LEU A 311 -4.92 -6.42 10.80
CA LEU A 311 -6.26 -5.85 10.63
C LEU A 311 -7.20 -6.96 10.15
N ILE A 312 -8.27 -7.21 10.89
CA ILE A 312 -9.27 -8.23 10.60
C ILE A 312 -10.59 -7.56 10.24
N SER A 313 -11.21 -7.96 9.14
CA SER A 313 -12.59 -7.60 8.79
C SER A 313 -13.46 -8.85 8.71
N VAL A 314 -14.70 -8.75 9.20
CA VAL A 314 -15.67 -9.86 9.22
C VAL A 314 -16.81 -9.59 8.22
N GLY A 315 -16.86 -10.36 7.16
CA GLY A 315 -17.89 -10.32 6.13
C GLY A 315 -17.42 -10.90 4.79
N PRO A 316 -18.33 -11.02 3.81
CA PRO A 316 -18.03 -11.67 2.53
C PRO A 316 -16.96 -10.93 1.73
N ASP A 317 -16.08 -11.68 1.09
CA ASP A 317 -14.95 -11.09 0.36
C ASP A 317 -15.38 -10.38 -0.94
N ASP A 318 -15.54 -9.05 -0.87
CA ASP A 318 -15.91 -8.20 -2.00
C ASP A 318 -14.83 -7.16 -2.34
N GLN A 319 -14.85 -6.71 -3.60
CA GLN A 319 -13.86 -5.78 -4.14
C GLN A 319 -13.81 -4.45 -3.37
N GLN A 320 -14.95 -3.92 -2.91
CA GLN A 320 -15.00 -2.66 -2.17
C GLN A 320 -14.31 -2.78 -0.80
N THR A 321 -14.53 -3.89 -0.10
CA THR A 321 -13.92 -4.17 1.19
C THR A 321 -12.41 -4.33 1.04
N ARG A 322 -11.93 -5.09 0.04
CA ARG A 322 -10.48 -5.20 -0.24
C ARG A 322 -9.84 -3.84 -0.52
N LEU A 323 -10.46 -3.04 -1.40
CA LEU A 323 -9.95 -1.69 -1.72
C LEU A 323 -9.89 -0.78 -0.50
N LEU A 324 -10.89 -0.83 0.38
CA LEU A 324 -10.89 -0.08 1.63
C LEU A 324 -9.76 -0.54 2.56
N LEU A 325 -9.57 -1.86 2.72
CA LEU A 325 -8.53 -2.43 3.58
C LEU A 325 -7.13 -2.08 3.08
N ASP A 326 -6.88 -2.11 1.77
CA ASP A 326 -5.62 -1.68 1.14
C ASP A 326 -5.25 -0.22 1.48
N ARG A 327 -6.24 0.64 1.77
CA ARG A 327 -6.02 2.03 2.20
C ARG A 327 -5.96 2.19 3.71
N ALA A 328 -6.69 1.36 4.44
CA ALA A 328 -6.66 1.33 5.89
C ALA A 328 -5.30 0.86 6.43
N VAL A 329 -4.70 -0.16 5.82
CA VAL A 329 -3.45 -0.78 6.30
C VAL A 329 -2.30 0.24 6.39
N PRO A 330 -1.98 1.05 5.36
CA PRO A 330 -0.96 2.09 5.47
C PRO A 330 -1.30 3.17 6.51
N ALA A 331 -2.57 3.57 6.64
CA ALA A 331 -2.99 4.57 7.61
C ALA A 331 -2.80 4.08 9.06
N ILE A 332 -3.15 2.82 9.33
CA ILE A 332 -2.93 2.18 10.63
C ILE A 332 -1.44 2.00 10.91
N ALA A 333 -0.67 1.54 9.92
CA ALA A 333 0.78 1.38 10.04
C ALA A 333 1.46 2.72 10.39
N LEU A 334 1.06 3.81 9.73
CA LEU A 334 1.57 5.15 10.02
C LEU A 334 1.20 5.61 11.43
N SER A 335 -0.07 5.45 11.86
CA SER A 335 -0.50 5.81 13.21
C SER A 335 0.29 5.06 14.30
N LEU A 336 0.56 3.76 14.09
CA LEU A 336 1.36 2.96 15.02
C LEU A 336 2.83 3.38 15.02
N ALA A 337 3.39 3.69 13.85
CA ALA A 337 4.76 4.16 13.74
C ALA A 337 4.95 5.51 14.46
N GLU A 338 3.98 6.43 14.35
CA GLU A 338 3.97 7.70 15.09
C GLU A 338 3.89 7.49 16.60
N GLU A 339 2.98 6.62 17.06
CA GLU A 339 2.84 6.29 18.49
C GLU A 339 4.13 5.66 19.05
N ARG A 340 4.75 4.72 18.33
CA ARG A 340 6.03 4.11 18.73
C ARG A 340 7.17 5.12 18.74
N ALA A 341 7.27 5.95 17.70
CA ALA A 341 8.30 6.99 17.62
C ALA A 341 8.15 8.02 18.75
N ALA A 342 6.91 8.42 19.08
CA ALA A 342 6.63 9.31 20.19
C ALA A 342 6.97 8.67 21.55
N ALA A 343 6.60 7.40 21.76
CA ALA A 343 6.94 6.65 22.97
C ALA A 343 8.45 6.50 23.14
N GLU A 344 9.18 6.24 22.04
CA GLU A 344 10.63 6.12 22.04
C GLU A 344 11.33 7.47 22.22
N ALA A 345 10.81 8.54 21.64
CA ALA A 345 11.30 9.89 21.86
C ALA A 345 11.10 10.34 23.32
N ALA A 346 9.92 10.06 23.90
CA ALA A 346 9.63 10.32 25.31
C ALA A 346 10.57 9.52 26.23
N ARG A 347 10.83 8.25 25.89
CA ARG A 347 11.79 7.41 26.60
C ARG A 347 13.21 7.96 26.53
N ARG A 348 13.69 8.33 25.33
CA ARG A 348 15.01 8.94 25.14
C ARG A 348 15.14 10.28 25.87
N ALA A 349 14.09 11.08 25.90
CA ALA A 349 14.05 12.32 26.67
C ALA A 349 14.17 12.04 28.18
N GLN A 350 13.42 11.05 28.70
CA GLN A 350 13.51 10.62 30.09
C GLN A 350 14.92 10.14 30.46
N ASP A 351 15.54 9.32 29.60
CA ASP A 351 16.91 8.84 29.79
C ASP A 351 17.91 10.00 29.85
N ALA A 352 17.78 10.96 28.94
CA ALA A 352 18.60 12.17 28.92
C ALA A 352 18.42 13.01 30.19
N PHE A 353 17.18 13.16 30.70
CA PHE A 353 16.91 13.86 31.96
C PHE A 353 17.49 13.13 33.17
N LEU A 354 17.49 11.81 33.20
CA LEU A 354 18.14 11.05 34.27
C LEU A 354 19.66 11.27 34.24
N VAL A 355 20.29 11.17 33.07
CA VAL A 355 21.73 11.41 32.94
C VAL A 355 22.10 12.85 33.31
N ASP A 356 21.30 13.83 32.88
CA ASP A 356 21.50 15.24 33.22
C ASP A 356 21.37 15.48 34.72
N LEU A 357 20.33 14.95 35.38
CA LEU A 357 20.16 15.01 36.83
C LEU A 357 21.40 14.46 37.58
N LEU A 358 21.95 13.33 37.12
CA LEU A 358 23.07 12.66 37.77
C LEU A 358 24.42 13.35 37.49
N SER A 359 24.54 14.09 36.38
CA SER A 359 25.78 14.75 35.98
C SER A 359 25.82 16.22 36.42
N HIS A 360 24.69 16.92 36.35
CA HIS A 360 24.50 18.34 36.62
C HIS A 360 23.30 18.55 37.56
N PRO A 361 23.41 18.16 38.85
CA PRO A 361 22.32 18.31 39.79
C PRO A 361 21.99 19.80 40.01
N ALA A 362 20.71 20.15 39.99
CA ALA A 362 20.25 21.51 40.27
C ALA A 362 20.67 21.99 41.67
N SER A 363 20.95 23.28 41.78
CA SER A 363 21.34 23.95 43.02
C SER A 363 20.16 24.53 43.82
N THR A 364 18.98 24.66 43.20
CA THR A 364 17.77 25.19 43.83
C THR A 364 16.73 24.09 44.05
N THR A 365 15.93 24.21 45.11
CA THR A 365 14.92 23.20 45.49
C THR A 365 13.82 23.03 44.44
N ASP A 366 13.43 24.11 43.74
CA ASP A 366 12.37 24.04 42.73
C ASP A 366 12.86 23.41 41.43
N ASP A 367 14.09 23.72 41.00
CA ASP A 367 14.73 23.09 39.84
C ASP A 367 15.04 21.62 40.11
N GLU A 368 15.47 21.27 41.32
CA GLU A 368 15.67 19.87 41.75
C GLU A 368 14.37 19.06 41.63
N ARG A 369 13.26 19.57 42.18
CA ARG A 369 11.96 18.89 42.08
C ARG A 369 11.52 18.70 40.64
N ARG A 370 11.83 19.66 39.77
CA ARG A 370 11.53 19.58 38.34
C ARG A 370 12.40 18.53 37.64
N GLN A 371 13.72 18.53 37.85
CA GLN A 371 14.63 17.54 37.25
C GLN A 371 14.28 16.11 37.70
N LEU A 372 13.99 15.90 38.99
CA LEU A 372 13.60 14.58 39.51
C LEU A 372 12.34 14.07 38.81
N ARG A 373 11.30 14.92 38.67
CA ARG A 373 10.06 14.53 37.99
C ARG A 373 10.26 14.24 36.50
N LEU A 374 11.08 15.04 35.80
CA LEU A 374 11.40 14.81 34.38
C LEU A 374 12.18 13.51 34.16
N ALA A 375 13.01 13.12 35.11
CA ALA A 375 13.70 11.82 35.12
C ALA A 375 12.79 10.65 35.55
N GLY A 376 11.54 10.89 35.92
CA GLY A 376 10.62 9.86 36.43
C GLY A 376 10.84 9.46 37.90
N LEU A 377 11.62 10.23 38.66
CA LEU A 377 11.92 10.00 40.06
C LEU A 377 10.99 10.81 40.99
N SER A 378 10.71 10.24 42.15
CA SER A 378 9.90 10.87 43.19
C SER A 378 10.76 11.72 44.13
N PRO A 379 10.51 13.04 44.28
CA PRO A 379 11.36 13.93 45.11
C PRO A 379 11.46 13.58 46.60
N GLY A 380 10.59 12.70 47.10
CA GLY A 380 10.58 12.24 48.49
C GLY A 380 11.23 10.87 48.73
N ALA A 381 11.51 10.11 47.67
CA ALA A 381 12.00 8.75 47.78
C ALA A 381 13.53 8.69 47.84
N SER A 382 14.04 7.63 48.47
CA SER A 382 15.46 7.28 48.45
C SER A 382 15.69 6.26 47.34
N TYR A 383 16.77 6.43 46.58
CA TYR A 383 17.13 5.56 45.47
C TYR A 383 18.56 5.05 45.62
N CYS A 384 18.78 3.79 45.29
CA CYS A 384 20.09 3.25 44.98
C CYS A 384 20.32 3.41 43.47
N ILE A 385 21.46 3.97 43.08
CA ILE A 385 21.88 4.04 41.68
C ILE A 385 22.75 2.83 41.39
N ALA A 386 22.37 2.03 40.41
CA ALA A 386 23.19 0.97 39.85
C ALA A 386 23.68 1.36 38.46
N VAL A 387 24.95 1.08 38.18
CA VAL A 387 25.57 1.26 36.87
C VAL A 387 26.03 -0.11 36.40
N ALA A 388 25.50 -0.56 35.27
CA ALA A 388 25.88 -1.81 34.62
C ALA A 388 26.75 -1.51 33.40
N GLN A 389 27.85 -2.25 33.23
CA GLN A 389 28.77 -2.16 32.09
C GLN A 389 29.09 -3.55 31.54
N GLY A 390 29.08 -3.71 30.21
CA GLY A 390 29.32 -4.97 29.50
C GLY A 390 28.34 -5.18 28.33
N MET A 391 28.17 -6.42 27.86
CA MET A 391 27.12 -6.78 26.90
C MET A 391 25.76 -6.83 27.60
N VAL A 392 25.22 -5.65 27.95
CA VAL A 392 23.90 -5.54 28.56
C VAL A 392 23.13 -4.37 27.97
N SER A 393 21.88 -4.65 27.62
CA SER A 393 20.91 -3.67 27.15
C SER A 393 19.87 -3.33 28.21
N ARG A 394 19.20 -2.19 28.05
CA ARG A 394 18.02 -1.83 28.84
C ARG A 394 16.97 -2.95 28.86
N THR A 395 16.77 -3.62 27.73
CA THR A 395 15.76 -4.68 27.56
C THR A 395 16.07 -5.90 28.41
N GLU A 396 17.34 -6.26 28.57
CA GLU A 396 17.76 -7.40 29.40
C GLU A 396 17.62 -7.09 30.89
N ILE A 397 18.04 -5.90 31.32
CA ILE A 397 17.85 -5.45 32.70
C ILE A 397 16.36 -5.33 33.02
N GLY A 398 15.56 -4.77 32.12
CA GLY A 398 14.12 -4.59 32.31
C GLY A 398 13.32 -5.89 32.49
N ARG A 399 13.91 -7.07 32.20
CA ARG A 399 13.29 -8.38 32.48
C ARG A 399 13.38 -8.79 33.96
N SER A 400 14.27 -8.16 34.73
CA SER A 400 14.35 -8.39 36.17
C SER A 400 13.15 -7.79 36.92
N GLU A 401 12.75 -8.43 38.01
CA GLU A 401 11.72 -7.90 38.90
C GLU A 401 12.28 -6.74 39.73
N PHE A 402 11.88 -5.53 39.35
CA PHE A 402 12.21 -4.30 40.09
C PHE A 402 10.99 -3.72 40.81
N PRO A 403 11.18 -3.04 41.94
CA PRO A 403 10.10 -2.35 42.63
C PRO A 403 9.50 -1.22 41.78
N VAL A 404 8.22 -0.93 41.99
CA VAL A 404 7.50 0.17 41.34
C VAL A 404 8.22 1.50 41.61
N GLY A 405 8.41 2.29 40.57
CA GLY A 405 9.16 3.56 40.63
C GLY A 405 10.64 3.43 40.26
N THR A 406 11.09 2.24 39.84
CA THR A 406 12.42 2.07 39.24
C THR A 406 12.49 2.73 37.87
N VAL A 407 13.58 3.45 37.61
CA VAL A 407 13.86 4.06 36.30
C VAL A 407 15.13 3.45 35.72
N VAL A 408 15.06 2.98 34.49
CA VAL A 408 16.21 2.45 33.74
C VAL A 408 16.51 3.42 32.60
N ALA A 409 17.78 3.78 32.40
CA ALA A 409 18.24 4.60 31.29
C ALA A 409 19.50 4.03 30.67
N GLU A 410 19.72 4.30 29.39
CA GLU A 410 20.94 3.91 28.69
C GLU A 410 21.80 5.13 28.37
N HIS A 411 23.11 5.04 28.63
CA HIS A 411 24.06 6.11 28.36
C HIS A 411 25.39 5.55 27.85
N GLY A 412 25.63 5.69 26.54
CA GLY A 412 26.81 5.12 25.89
C GLY A 412 26.79 3.58 26.00
N SER A 413 27.85 2.99 26.55
CA SER A 413 27.95 1.54 26.78
C SER A 413 27.54 1.10 28.19
N ARG A 414 26.83 1.97 28.92
CA ARG A 414 26.40 1.74 30.31
C ARG A 414 24.88 1.82 30.43
N VAL A 415 24.31 0.98 31.27
CA VAL A 415 22.90 1.07 31.68
C VAL A 415 22.83 1.56 33.12
N LEU A 416 22.07 2.62 33.35
CA LEU A 416 21.80 3.20 34.65
C LEU A 416 20.45 2.71 35.15
N VAL A 417 20.39 2.34 36.42
CA VAL A 417 19.15 1.93 37.08
C VAL A 417 19.01 2.68 38.40
N ALA A 418 17.96 3.47 38.54
CA ALA A 418 17.59 4.10 39.81
C ALA A 418 16.50 3.26 40.48
N VAL A 419 16.87 2.50 41.51
CA VAL A 419 15.96 1.58 42.22
C VAL A 419 15.53 2.22 43.54
N PRO A 420 14.22 2.42 43.80
CA PRO A 420 13.73 2.92 45.08
C PRO A 420 14.02 1.87 46.16
N ALA A 421 14.93 2.19 47.08
CA ALA A 421 15.39 1.28 48.12
C ALA A 421 15.98 2.05 49.31
N GLN A 422 15.93 1.42 50.49
CA GLN A 422 16.54 1.95 51.72
C GLN A 422 17.89 1.31 52.04
N GLU A 423 18.28 0.25 51.33
CA GLU A 423 19.56 -0.44 51.52
C GLU A 423 20.07 -1.03 50.18
N SER A 424 21.38 -0.92 49.92
CA SER A 424 22.02 -1.46 48.71
C SER A 424 21.98 -3.00 48.64
N ALA A 425 21.90 -3.67 49.81
CA ALA A 425 21.85 -5.13 49.92
C ALA A 425 20.60 -5.75 49.28
N VAL A 426 19.47 -5.04 49.29
CA VAL A 426 18.21 -5.50 48.69
C VAL A 426 18.24 -5.41 47.16
N VAL A 427 19.00 -4.46 46.62
CA VAL A 427 19.09 -4.19 45.19
C VAL A 427 20.03 -5.16 44.48
N ARG A 428 21.12 -5.57 45.15
CA ARG A 428 22.12 -6.50 44.62
C ARG A 428 21.56 -7.78 43.98
N PRO A 429 20.66 -8.55 44.61
CA PRO A 429 20.15 -9.80 44.02
C PRO A 429 19.24 -9.60 42.79
N MET A 430 18.78 -8.38 42.50
CA MET A 430 17.93 -8.09 41.33
C MET A 430 18.70 -8.11 40.01
N PHE A 431 20.04 -8.02 40.08
CA PHE A 431 20.93 -8.09 38.92
C PHE A 431 21.46 -9.51 38.76
N THR A 432 20.81 -10.28 37.88
CA THR A 432 21.19 -11.66 37.53
C THR A 432 21.98 -11.75 36.22
N THR A 433 22.34 -10.60 35.65
CA THR A 433 23.06 -10.47 34.38
C THR A 433 24.55 -10.78 34.53
N GLY A 434 25.21 -11.24 33.46
CA GLY A 434 26.68 -11.34 33.40
C GLY A 434 27.41 -10.00 33.21
N ALA A 435 26.75 -8.85 33.47
CA ALA A 435 27.40 -7.54 33.47
C ALA A 435 28.10 -7.25 34.80
N THR A 436 29.14 -6.43 34.72
CA THR A 436 29.73 -5.81 35.90
C THR A 436 28.82 -4.69 36.38
N VAL A 437 28.33 -4.78 37.62
CA VAL A 437 27.37 -3.83 38.17
C VAL A 437 27.88 -3.24 39.49
N GLY A 438 27.97 -1.92 39.53
CA GLY A 438 28.28 -1.17 40.75
C GLY A 438 27.01 -0.53 41.30
N ILE A 439 26.76 -0.72 42.59
CA ILE A 439 25.57 -0.22 43.28
C ILE A 439 25.98 0.81 44.34
N SER A 440 25.35 1.98 44.32
CA SER A 440 25.55 3.02 45.33
C SER A 440 24.86 2.68 46.65
N GLU A 441 25.21 3.42 47.70
CA GLU A 441 24.33 3.48 48.87
C GLU A 441 23.06 4.32 48.56
N PRO A 442 21.97 4.12 49.31
CA PRO A 442 20.73 4.87 49.13
C PRO A 442 20.95 6.37 49.29
N ALA A 443 20.46 7.13 48.31
CA ALA A 443 20.57 8.58 48.29
C ALA A 443 19.23 9.23 48.00
N ARG A 444 19.03 10.44 48.55
CA ARG A 444 17.83 11.24 48.35
C ARG A 444 18.20 12.66 47.96
N GLY A 445 17.53 13.16 46.92
CA GLY A 445 17.77 14.48 46.33
C GLY A 445 18.84 14.48 45.25
N ALA A 446 18.80 15.46 44.36
CA ALA A 446 19.61 15.52 43.13
C ALA A 446 21.11 15.44 43.41
N VAL A 447 21.62 16.25 44.35
CA VAL A 447 23.05 16.29 44.69
C VAL A 447 23.54 14.96 45.26
N ALA A 448 22.73 14.32 46.12
CA ALA A 448 23.07 13.02 46.70
C ALA A 448 23.01 11.91 45.65
N LEU A 449 22.04 11.95 44.72
CA LEU A 449 21.94 11.01 43.62
C LEU A 449 23.10 11.13 42.64
N ALA A 450 23.57 12.35 42.34
CA ALA A 450 24.78 12.58 41.56
C ALA A 450 26.04 12.00 42.24
N ALA A 451 26.13 12.13 43.58
CA ALA A 451 27.20 11.50 44.34
C ALA A 451 27.11 9.97 44.34
N ALA A 452 25.90 9.42 44.50
CA ALA A 452 25.60 8.00 44.41
C ALA A 452 25.93 7.43 43.02
N TYR A 453 25.63 8.17 41.95
CA TYR A 453 26.01 7.79 40.59
C TYR A 453 27.53 7.67 40.42
N ARG A 454 28.29 8.68 40.86
CA ARG A 454 29.77 8.61 40.85
C ARG A 454 30.30 7.44 41.67
N GLU A 455 29.68 7.17 42.82
CA GLU A 455 30.03 6.04 43.67
C GLU A 455 29.77 4.68 42.98
N ALA A 456 28.64 4.54 42.30
CA ALA A 456 28.30 3.35 41.52
C ALA A 456 29.26 3.17 40.33
N GLN A 457 29.58 4.24 39.60
CA GLN A 457 30.57 4.20 38.51
C GLN A 457 31.95 3.77 39.00
N GLN A 458 32.45 4.38 40.09
CA GLN A 458 33.72 3.99 40.70
C GLN A 458 33.72 2.52 41.12
N THR A 459 32.60 2.01 41.60
CA THR A 459 32.47 0.59 41.99
C THR A 459 32.63 -0.31 40.77
N VAL A 460 32.05 0.03 39.62
CA VAL A 460 32.27 -0.68 38.35
C VAL A 460 33.73 -0.60 37.92
N ASP A 461 34.32 0.59 37.91
CA ASP A 461 35.69 0.81 37.46
C ASP A 461 36.68 0.01 38.33
N VAL A 462 36.47 -0.03 39.65
CA VAL A 462 37.29 -0.82 40.58
C VAL A 462 37.12 -2.32 40.34
N LEU A 463 35.91 -2.81 40.06
CA LEU A 463 35.70 -4.22 39.73
C LEU A 463 36.45 -4.61 38.46
N ILE A 464 36.37 -3.79 37.41
CA ILE A 464 37.10 -4.01 36.15
C ILE A 464 38.62 -3.96 36.37
N THR A 465 39.12 -2.98 37.14
CA THR A 465 40.54 -2.86 37.48
C THR A 465 41.05 -4.07 38.28
N LEU A 466 40.20 -4.69 39.10
CA LEU A 466 40.50 -5.93 39.82
C LEU A 466 40.28 -7.20 38.98
N GLY A 467 39.83 -7.10 37.73
CA GLY A 467 39.53 -8.26 36.86
C GLY A 467 38.28 -9.04 37.28
N ARG A 468 37.33 -8.40 37.97
CA ARG A 468 36.08 -8.97 38.47
C ARG A 468 34.91 -8.64 37.53
N ASP A 469 35.13 -8.91 36.25
CA ASP A 469 34.12 -8.68 35.21
C ASP A 469 32.91 -9.61 35.42
N GLY A 470 31.71 -9.08 35.22
CA GLY A 470 30.46 -9.83 35.41
C GLY A 470 29.98 -9.92 36.86
N GLU A 471 30.62 -9.23 37.81
CA GLU A 471 30.22 -9.22 39.21
C GLU A 471 29.35 -8.01 39.59
N VAL A 472 28.40 -8.24 40.50
CA VAL A 472 27.56 -7.21 41.13
C VAL A 472 28.05 -6.91 42.55
N SER A 473 28.47 -5.68 42.81
CA SER A 473 28.94 -5.23 44.13
C SER A 473 28.40 -3.87 44.52
N SER A 474 28.30 -3.60 45.83
CA SER A 474 27.98 -2.28 46.35
C SER A 474 29.24 -1.54 46.79
N ALA A 475 29.15 -0.21 46.86
CA ALA A 475 30.25 0.63 47.33
C ALA A 475 30.79 0.23 48.71
N ARG A 476 29.90 -0.21 49.61
CA ARG A 476 30.28 -0.73 50.94
C ARG A 476 31.04 -2.06 50.86
N GLY A 477 30.77 -2.88 49.85
CA GLY A 477 31.42 -4.18 49.64
C GLY A 477 32.90 -4.08 49.26
N LEU A 478 33.33 -3.00 48.61
CA LEU A 478 34.72 -2.79 48.19
C LEU A 478 35.58 -2.05 49.23
N GLY A 479 34.96 -1.35 50.18
CA GLY A 479 35.66 -0.69 51.28
C GLY A 479 36.76 0.27 50.80
N ILE A 480 37.98 0.11 51.35
CA ILE A 480 39.12 0.99 51.05
C ILE A 480 39.62 0.88 49.60
N TYR A 481 39.34 -0.24 48.92
CA TYR A 481 39.78 -0.44 47.54
C TYR A 481 39.15 0.56 46.58
N ARG A 482 37.91 1.02 46.86
CA ARG A 482 37.28 2.07 46.07
C ARG A 482 38.04 3.39 46.11
N ILE A 483 38.63 3.74 47.26
CA ILE A 483 39.38 4.99 47.43
C ILE A 483 40.75 4.88 46.76
N LEU A 484 41.41 3.73 46.87
CA LEU A 484 42.76 3.52 46.34
C LEU A 484 42.77 3.34 44.82
N LEU A 485 41.71 2.77 44.24
CA LEU A 485 41.67 2.39 42.82
C LEU A 485 40.74 3.25 41.96
N SER A 486 40.01 4.21 42.54
CA SER A 486 38.98 5.01 41.84
C SER A 486 39.44 5.74 40.58
N HIS A 487 40.75 5.94 40.41
CA HIS A 487 41.34 6.63 39.25
C HIS A 487 42.49 5.86 38.59
N MET A 488 42.69 4.59 38.97
CA MET A 488 43.77 3.77 38.42
C MET A 488 43.25 2.79 37.37
N ALA A 489 43.82 2.85 36.17
CA ALA A 489 43.56 1.88 35.12
C ALA A 489 44.20 0.53 35.45
N ARG A 490 43.60 -0.55 34.95
CA ARG A 490 44.11 -1.93 35.11
C ARG A 490 45.55 -2.06 34.64
N GLU A 491 45.87 -1.52 33.48
CA GLU A 491 47.21 -1.52 32.89
C GLU A 491 48.25 -0.93 33.84
N HIS A 492 47.92 0.16 34.53
CA HIS A 492 48.83 0.79 35.47
C HIS A 492 49.01 -0.02 36.76
N LEU A 493 47.95 -0.70 37.22
CA LEU A 493 48.06 -1.65 38.34
C LEU A 493 48.92 -2.86 37.97
N ASP A 494 48.77 -3.36 36.74
CA ASP A 494 49.58 -4.47 36.21
C ASP A 494 51.04 -4.05 36.02
N GLU A 495 51.31 -2.85 35.50
CA GLU A 495 52.66 -2.25 35.40
C GLU A 495 53.31 -2.13 36.78
N LEU A 496 52.62 -1.55 37.77
CA LEU A 496 53.13 -1.43 39.14
C LEU A 496 53.39 -2.80 39.78
N THR A 497 52.51 -3.77 39.49
CA THR A 497 52.67 -5.15 39.97
C THR A 497 53.89 -5.81 39.35
N GLU A 498 54.09 -5.69 38.05
CA GLU A 498 55.25 -6.25 37.35
C GLU A 498 56.55 -5.56 37.77
N GLU A 499 56.53 -4.23 37.93
CA GLU A 499 57.70 -3.46 38.37
C GLU A 499 58.16 -3.87 39.78
N GLN A 500 57.23 -3.95 40.74
CA GLN A 500 57.60 -4.15 42.15
C GLN A 500 57.59 -5.62 42.58
N LEU A 501 56.75 -6.47 41.99
CA LEU A 501 56.59 -7.87 42.38
C LEU A 501 56.99 -8.85 41.27
N GLY A 502 57.12 -8.42 40.01
CA GLY A 502 57.48 -9.25 38.86
C GLY A 502 58.77 -10.07 39.05
N PRO A 503 59.88 -9.50 39.56
CA PRO A 503 61.10 -10.26 39.85
C PRO A 503 60.89 -11.40 40.85
N LEU A 504 60.03 -11.20 41.86
CA LEU A 504 59.68 -12.23 42.84
C LEU A 504 58.78 -13.31 42.21
N MET A 505 57.84 -12.90 41.36
CA MET A 505 56.93 -13.80 40.64
C MET A 505 57.68 -14.70 39.66
N ALA A 506 58.60 -14.12 38.87
CA ALA A 506 59.43 -14.85 37.93
C ALA A 506 60.30 -15.90 38.63
N GLU A 507 60.94 -15.54 39.75
CA GLU A 507 61.76 -16.48 40.52
C GLU A 507 60.92 -17.57 41.20
N GLN A 508 59.74 -17.22 41.72
CA GLN A 508 58.79 -18.18 42.29
C GLN A 508 58.31 -19.19 41.24
N SER A 509 57.97 -18.76 40.02
CA SER A 509 57.62 -19.65 38.91
C SER A 509 58.77 -20.54 38.46
N LYS A 510 60.01 -20.04 38.51
CA LYS A 510 61.21 -20.78 38.08
C LYS A 510 61.67 -21.84 39.09
N ARG A 511 61.62 -21.52 40.40
CA ARG A 511 62.18 -22.37 41.47
C ARG A 511 61.14 -23.04 42.35
N GLY A 512 59.86 -22.68 42.21
CA GLY A 512 58.76 -23.21 43.03
C GLY A 512 58.77 -22.74 44.49
N VAL A 513 59.55 -21.72 44.84
CA VAL A 513 59.65 -21.19 46.21
C VAL A 513 58.63 -20.07 46.41
N PRO A 514 57.73 -20.14 47.42
CA PRO A 514 56.67 -19.15 47.61
C PRO A 514 57.19 -17.87 48.27
N LEU A 515 57.96 -17.07 47.52
CA LEU A 515 58.59 -15.83 47.98
C LEU A 515 57.56 -14.76 48.34
N LEU A 516 56.49 -14.62 47.54
CA LEU A 516 55.43 -13.64 47.82
C LEU A 516 54.63 -13.98 49.08
N GLU A 517 54.30 -15.24 49.28
CA GLU A 517 53.64 -15.69 50.51
C GLU A 517 54.54 -15.44 51.73
N SER A 518 55.83 -15.74 51.58
CA SER A 518 56.81 -15.52 52.65
C SER A 518 56.92 -14.04 53.01
N LEU A 519 56.96 -13.14 52.02
CA LEU A 519 56.94 -11.69 52.22
C LEU A 519 55.62 -11.22 52.87
N SER A 520 54.48 -11.74 52.42
CA SER A 520 53.15 -11.37 52.93
C SER A 520 53.02 -11.70 54.41
N VAL A 521 53.37 -12.94 54.78
CA VAL A 521 53.27 -13.43 56.16
C VAL A 521 54.31 -12.75 57.04
N TYR A 522 55.49 -12.41 56.51
CA TYR A 522 56.49 -11.65 57.22
C TYR A 522 56.00 -10.25 57.61
N LEU A 523 55.46 -9.51 56.65
CA LEU A 523 54.90 -8.19 56.89
C LEU A 523 53.65 -8.23 57.79
N ALA A 524 52.81 -9.27 57.67
CA ALA A 524 51.62 -9.46 58.51
C ALA A 524 51.96 -9.71 60.00
N HIS A 525 53.09 -10.36 60.28
CA HIS A 525 53.56 -10.62 61.65
C HIS A 525 54.50 -9.53 62.18
N GLY A 526 54.38 -8.29 61.68
CA GLY A 526 55.19 -7.16 62.16
C GLY A 526 56.70 -7.37 61.99
N ARG A 527 57.12 -8.16 61.00
CA ARG A 527 58.54 -8.47 60.69
C ARG A 527 59.22 -9.36 61.75
N HIS A 528 58.45 -10.11 62.53
CA HIS A 528 58.97 -11.07 63.51
C HIS A 528 59.29 -12.44 62.89
N HIS A 529 60.57 -12.72 62.68
CA HIS A 529 61.06 -13.95 62.05
C HIS A 529 60.50 -15.26 62.66
N SER A 530 60.50 -15.40 64.00
CA SER A 530 60.04 -16.63 64.65
C SER A 530 58.53 -16.86 64.46
N ALA A 531 57.73 -15.80 64.53
CA ALA A 531 56.28 -15.88 64.34
C ALA A 531 55.92 -16.16 62.87
N THR A 532 56.63 -15.52 61.93
CA THR A 532 56.48 -15.77 60.49
C THR A 532 56.86 -17.20 60.10
N ALA A 533 58.00 -17.71 60.60
CA ALA A 533 58.46 -19.06 60.29
C ALA A 533 57.47 -20.12 60.81
N ALA A 534 56.95 -19.93 62.03
CA ALA A 534 55.89 -20.77 62.59
C ALA A 534 54.60 -20.73 61.75
N SER A 535 54.15 -19.54 61.33
CA SER A 535 52.95 -19.38 60.49
C SER A 535 53.09 -19.97 59.08
N LEU A 536 54.30 -19.99 58.52
CA LEU A 536 54.59 -20.58 57.20
C LEU A 536 54.89 -22.09 57.27
N GLY A 537 55.01 -22.67 58.47
CA GLY A 537 55.39 -24.08 58.65
C GLY A 537 56.82 -24.40 58.20
N VAL A 538 57.74 -23.41 58.24
CA VAL A 538 59.14 -23.58 57.81
C VAL A 538 60.12 -23.30 58.95
N HIS A 539 61.33 -23.84 58.86
CA HIS A 539 62.39 -23.50 59.82
C HIS A 539 62.84 -22.04 59.65
N VAL A 540 63.23 -21.37 60.75
CA VAL A 540 63.64 -19.95 60.74
C VAL A 540 64.79 -19.69 59.76
N ASN A 541 65.74 -20.62 59.62
CA ASN A 541 66.83 -20.52 58.64
C ASN A 541 66.33 -20.50 57.19
N THR A 542 65.29 -21.27 56.87
CA THR A 542 64.66 -21.27 55.54
C THR A 542 63.97 -19.95 55.27
N LEU A 543 63.35 -19.33 56.28
CA LEU A 543 62.80 -17.99 56.16
C LEU A 543 63.89 -16.94 55.88
N TYR A 544 65.02 -16.98 56.61
CA TYR A 544 66.16 -16.09 56.34
C TYR A 544 66.64 -16.21 54.88
N GLN A 545 66.83 -17.43 54.38
CA GLN A 545 67.23 -17.66 52.99
C GLN A 545 66.23 -17.08 51.96
N ARG A 546 64.92 -17.13 52.26
CA ARG A 546 63.88 -16.54 51.40
C ARG A 546 63.89 -15.02 51.46
N LEU A 547 64.07 -14.42 52.65
CA LEU A 547 64.19 -12.97 52.81
C LEU A 547 65.46 -12.42 52.13
N ASP A 548 66.58 -13.13 52.22
CA ASP A 548 67.82 -12.78 51.50
C ASP A 548 67.65 -12.90 49.97
N ALA A 549 66.82 -13.83 49.51
CA ALA A 549 66.47 -13.91 48.10
C ALA A 549 65.64 -12.71 47.65
N ILE A 550 64.67 -12.29 48.47
CA ILE A 550 63.86 -11.07 48.22
C ILE A 550 64.77 -9.83 48.15
N ASP A 551 65.77 -9.72 49.03
CA ASP A 551 66.75 -8.62 49.01
C ASP A 551 67.52 -8.50 47.70
N ARG A 552 67.94 -9.65 47.15
CA ARG A 552 68.68 -9.67 45.90
C ARG A 552 67.80 -9.33 44.70
N LEU A 553 66.50 -9.65 44.77
CA LEU A 553 65.58 -9.53 43.64
C LEU A 553 64.96 -8.13 43.52
N ILE A 554 64.54 -7.53 44.64
CA ILE A 554 63.86 -6.22 44.64
C ILE A 554 64.59 -5.13 45.44
N GLY A 555 65.79 -5.44 45.96
CA GLY A 555 66.64 -4.52 46.70
C GLY A 555 66.22 -4.34 48.17
N SER A 556 67.16 -4.11 49.09
CA SER A 556 66.89 -4.08 50.54
C SER A 556 65.97 -2.94 51.02
N GLN A 557 65.67 -1.96 50.17
CA GLN A 557 64.76 -0.83 50.47
C GLN A 557 63.32 -1.27 50.72
N TRP A 558 62.91 -2.49 50.33
CA TRP A 558 61.58 -3.00 50.64
C TRP A 558 61.29 -3.08 52.15
N ARG A 559 62.34 -3.06 53.00
CA ARG A 559 62.20 -3.04 54.47
C ARG A 559 61.90 -1.66 55.05
N ASP A 560 62.06 -0.59 54.28
CA ASP A 560 61.73 0.76 54.72
C ASP A 560 60.22 0.84 55.01
N PRO A 561 59.78 1.56 56.07
CA PRO A 561 58.37 1.60 56.46
C PRO A 561 57.40 1.91 55.33
N ASP A 562 57.72 2.92 54.51
CA ASP A 562 56.86 3.37 53.40
C ASP A 562 56.82 2.33 52.27
N LYS A 563 57.97 1.81 51.85
CA LYS A 563 58.05 0.76 50.80
C LYS A 563 57.42 -0.56 51.22
N ALA A 564 57.56 -0.93 52.49
CA ALA A 564 56.91 -2.11 53.05
C ALA A 564 55.38 -1.97 53.02
N LEU A 565 54.86 -0.76 53.29
CA LEU A 565 53.43 -0.46 53.21
C LEU A 565 52.94 -0.53 51.77
N ASP A 566 53.66 0.08 50.82
CA ASP A 566 53.34 0.03 49.38
C ASP A 566 53.22 -1.42 48.89
N LEU A 567 54.21 -2.26 49.21
CA LEU A 567 54.19 -3.68 48.86
C LEU A 567 53.05 -4.43 49.55
N GLN A 568 52.75 -4.12 50.81
CA GLN A 568 51.66 -4.77 51.53
C GLN A 568 50.29 -4.40 50.95
N VAL A 569 50.11 -3.16 50.49
CA VAL A 569 48.91 -2.70 49.76
C VAL A 569 48.84 -3.38 48.40
N LEU A 570 49.90 -3.36 47.60
CA LEU A 570 49.96 -3.96 46.27
C LEU A 570 49.69 -5.47 46.31
N MET A 571 50.28 -6.19 47.27
CA MET A 571 50.03 -7.61 47.47
C MET A 571 48.59 -7.91 47.94
N ARG A 572 47.97 -7.02 48.72
CA ARG A 572 46.55 -7.15 49.10
C ARG A 572 45.62 -6.89 47.91
N LEU A 573 45.91 -5.85 47.12
CA LEU A 573 45.19 -5.53 45.89
C LEU A 573 45.23 -6.71 44.91
N ARG A 574 46.43 -7.22 44.66
CA ARG A 574 46.63 -8.41 43.83
C ARG A 574 45.91 -9.62 44.39
N ARG A 575 46.00 -9.89 45.70
CA ARG A 575 45.27 -11.02 46.30
C ARG A 575 43.75 -10.87 46.14
N SER A 576 43.22 -9.65 46.22
CA SER A 576 41.81 -9.38 45.96
C SER A 576 41.42 -9.53 44.48
N ALA A 577 42.36 -9.38 43.55
CA ALA A 577 42.18 -9.75 42.13
C ALA A 577 42.31 -11.27 41.89
N ASP A 578 43.30 -11.94 42.53
CA ASP A 578 43.62 -13.36 42.35
C ASP A 578 42.68 -14.32 43.11
N LEU A 579 42.06 -13.90 44.22
CA LEU A 579 41.29 -14.78 45.11
C LEU A 579 40.04 -15.44 44.47
N LEU A 580 39.58 -14.95 43.32
CA LEU A 580 38.39 -15.49 42.65
C LEU A 580 38.54 -15.59 41.11
N GLY A 581 39.76 -15.44 40.58
CA GLY A 581 40.09 -15.74 39.17
C GLY A 581 40.25 -17.25 38.88
N LYS A 582 39.61 -18.12 39.66
CA LYS A 582 39.54 -19.58 39.44
C LYS A 582 38.12 -20.08 39.51
#